data_AF-A0A832UL07-F1
#
_entry.id   AF-A0A832UL07-F1
#
_cell.length_a   1.000
_cell.length_b   1.000
_cell.length_c   1.000
_cell.angle_alpha   90.00
_cell.angle_beta   90.00
_cell.angle_gamma   90.00
#
_symmetry.space_group_name_H-M   'P 1'
#
loop_
_entity.id
_entity.type
_entity.pdbx_description
1 polymer ?
#
loop_
_entity_poly.entity_id
_entity_poly.type
_entity_poly.pdbx_seq_one_letter_code
_entity_poly.pdbx_strand_id
1 'polypeptide(L)'
;MKEAKIKTILENKITLLARLTEQMVKQVKAIDQNDESSLTEILDEKEAVIESLASDDRELEKGVALLDEKIRVAIANKLKELGIQIKSEIEKITGMENDCEKKLLNEKLELLEKMKSTRNGRTLLKGYGISARIRPKISGSI
;
A
#
# COMPACT_ATOMS: atom_id res chain seq x y z
N MET A 1 -16.68 -30.81 -16.79
CA MET A 1 -15.29 -30.65 -16.28
C MET A 1 -14.78 -29.21 -16.35
N LYS A 2 -14.81 -28.52 -17.50
CA LYS A 2 -14.26 -27.16 -17.63
C LYS A 2 -14.97 -26.09 -16.79
N GLU A 3 -16.31 -26.15 -16.66
CA GLU A 3 -17.10 -25.25 -15.79
C GLU A 3 -16.72 -25.36 -14.31
N ALA A 4 -16.63 -26.59 -13.78
CA ALA A 4 -16.25 -26.83 -12.39
C ALA A 4 -14.85 -26.28 -12.09
N LYS A 5 -13.91 -26.43 -13.03
CA LYS A 5 -12.56 -25.87 -12.90
C LYS A 5 -12.58 -24.34 -12.84
N ILE A 6 -13.35 -23.68 -13.71
CA ILE A 6 -13.52 -22.22 -13.69
C ILE A 6 -14.11 -21.78 -12.34
N LYS A 7 -15.14 -22.49 -11.85
CA LYS A 7 -15.76 -22.20 -10.56
C LYS A 7 -14.75 -22.27 -9.41
N THR A 8 -13.94 -23.33 -9.36
CA THR A 8 -12.90 -23.50 -8.33
C THR A 8 -11.87 -22.37 -8.37
N ILE A 9 -11.44 -21.93 -9.55
CA ILE A 9 -10.50 -20.79 -9.69
C ILE A 9 -11.15 -19.51 -9.14
N LEU A 10 -12.42 -19.24 -9.44
CA LEU A 10 -13.12 -18.06 -8.92
C LEU A 10 -13.34 -18.13 -7.40
N GLU A 11 -13.67 -19.31 -6.86
CA GLU A 11 -13.78 -19.53 -5.41
C GLU A 11 -12.44 -19.31 -4.70
N ASN A 12 -11.34 -19.85 -5.25
CA ASN A 12 -9.99 -19.60 -4.76
C ASN A 12 -9.64 -18.10 -4.82
N LYS A 13 -9.97 -17.42 -5.91
CA LYS A 13 -9.77 -15.97 -6.04
C LYS A 13 -10.44 -15.18 -4.92
N ILE A 14 -11.67 -15.55 -4.53
CA ILE A 14 -12.36 -14.93 -3.39
C ILE A 14 -11.59 -15.15 -2.09
N THR A 15 -11.08 -16.35 -1.85
CA THR A 15 -10.29 -16.63 -0.63
C THR A 15 -8.98 -15.84 -0.59
N LEU A 16 -8.30 -15.70 -1.72
CA LEU A 16 -7.08 -14.90 -1.84
C LEU A 16 -7.37 -13.40 -1.65
N LEU A 17 -8.48 -12.89 -2.20
CA LEU A 17 -8.91 -11.50 -1.97
C LEU A 17 -9.27 -11.25 -0.51
N ALA A 18 -9.90 -12.21 0.18
CA ALA A 18 -10.17 -12.10 1.62
C ALA A 18 -8.85 -12.00 2.42
N ARG A 19 -7.87 -12.85 2.08
CA ARG A 19 -6.52 -12.78 2.67
C ARG A 19 -5.84 -11.44 2.38
N LEU A 20 -5.98 -10.91 1.17
CA LEU A 20 -5.43 -9.61 0.80
C LEU A 20 -6.09 -8.47 1.62
N THR A 21 -7.41 -8.53 1.82
CA THR A 21 -8.13 -7.60 2.70
C THR A 21 -7.63 -7.65 4.14
N GLU A 22 -7.35 -8.84 4.69
CA GLU A 22 -6.75 -8.97 6.03
C GLU A 22 -5.37 -8.31 6.10
N GLN A 23 -4.55 -8.47 5.07
CA GLN A 23 -3.25 -7.78 4.98
C GLN A 23 -3.41 -6.27 4.89
N MET A 24 -4.41 -5.77 4.16
CA MET A 24 -4.71 -4.33 4.12
C MET A 24 -5.07 -3.78 5.51
N VAL A 25 -5.85 -4.52 6.31
CA VAL A 25 -6.17 -4.11 7.69
C VAL A 25 -4.91 -4.06 8.55
N LYS A 26 -3.97 -5.01 8.39
CA LYS A 26 -2.69 -4.99 9.10
C LYS A 26 -1.81 -3.82 8.64
N GLN A 27 -1.76 -3.55 7.34
CA GLN A 27 -0.99 -2.43 6.76
C GLN A 27 -1.43 -1.10 7.36
N VAL A 28 -2.74 -0.84 7.41
CA VAL A 28 -3.29 0.39 8.02
C VAL A 28 -2.79 0.54 9.46
N LYS A 29 -2.82 -0.53 10.26
CA LYS A 29 -2.33 -0.50 11.65
C LYS A 29 -0.83 -0.26 11.74
N ALA A 30 -0.03 -0.90 10.88
CA ALA A 30 1.42 -0.70 10.85
C ALA A 30 1.77 0.74 10.50
N ILE A 31 1.06 1.35 9.53
CA ILE A 31 1.20 2.78 9.19
C ILE A 31 0.81 3.65 10.39
N ASP A 32 -0.34 3.40 11.04
CA ASP A 32 -0.78 4.14 12.23
C ASP A 32 0.27 4.11 13.36
N GLN A 33 1.00 3.01 13.48
CA GLN A 33 2.00 2.77 14.52
C GLN A 33 3.42 3.20 14.12
N ASN A 34 3.63 3.67 12.88
CA ASN A 34 4.96 3.90 12.28
C ASN A 34 5.88 2.67 12.40
N ASP A 35 5.32 1.47 12.27
CA ASP A 35 6.06 0.21 12.34
C ASP A 35 6.53 -0.20 10.93
N GLU A 36 7.70 0.31 10.54
CA GLU A 36 8.31 0.04 9.24
C GLU A 36 8.68 -1.45 9.04
N SER A 37 9.02 -2.16 10.12
CA SER A 37 9.39 -3.58 10.03
C SER A 37 8.18 -4.43 9.67
N SER A 38 7.09 -4.26 10.42
CA SER A 38 5.83 -4.94 10.12
C SER A 38 5.29 -4.56 8.74
N LEU A 39 5.43 -3.28 8.34
CA LEU A 39 5.00 -2.83 7.02
C LEU A 39 5.73 -3.57 5.89
N THR A 40 7.03 -3.81 6.04
CA THR A 40 7.85 -4.54 5.05
C THR A 40 7.39 -6.00 4.92
N GLU A 41 7.21 -6.70 6.05
CA GLU A 41 6.73 -8.08 6.06
C GLU A 41 5.32 -8.20 5.43
N ILE A 42 4.43 -7.25 5.71
CA ILE A 42 3.08 -7.22 5.13
C ILE A 42 3.15 -7.03 3.61
N LEU A 43 4.06 -6.19 3.10
CA LEU A 43 4.23 -5.99 1.67
C LEU A 43 4.70 -7.28 0.97
N ASP A 44 5.67 -7.98 1.54
CA ASP A 44 6.13 -9.27 1.01
C ASP A 44 4.99 -10.32 0.97
N GLU A 45 4.20 -10.41 2.04
CA GLU A 45 3.04 -11.30 2.09
C GLU A 45 1.97 -10.92 1.06
N LYS A 46 1.74 -9.63 0.82
CA LYS A 46 0.81 -9.15 -0.21
C LYS A 46 1.30 -9.49 -1.61
N GLU A 47 2.59 -9.31 -1.88
CA GLU A 47 3.18 -9.63 -3.18
C GLU A 47 3.00 -11.11 -3.52
N ALA A 48 3.24 -12.02 -2.57
CA ALA A 48 2.99 -13.45 -2.74
C ALA A 48 1.51 -13.78 -3.05
N VAL A 49 0.56 -13.07 -2.42
CA VAL A 49 -0.87 -13.23 -2.70
C VAL A 49 -1.22 -12.71 -4.10
N ILE A 50 -0.67 -11.57 -4.50
CA ILE A 50 -0.87 -10.99 -5.84
C ILE A 50 -0.30 -11.89 -6.93
N GLU A 51 0.88 -12.48 -6.72
CA GLU A 51 1.46 -13.45 -7.65
C GLU A 51 0.55 -14.68 -7.83
N SER A 52 -0.04 -15.16 -6.74
CA SER A 52 -0.99 -16.29 -6.76
C SER A 52 -2.25 -15.92 -7.56
N LEU A 53 -2.82 -14.73 -7.30
CA LEU A 53 -3.97 -14.19 -8.05
C LEU A 53 -3.66 -14.07 -9.56
N ALA A 54 -2.46 -13.58 -9.91
CA ALA A 54 -2.02 -13.44 -11.29
C ALA A 54 -1.77 -14.80 -11.98
N SER A 55 -1.42 -15.84 -11.21
CA SER A 55 -1.34 -17.22 -11.71
C SER A 55 -2.72 -17.77 -12.02
N ASP A 56 -3.67 -17.61 -11.08
CA ASP A 56 -5.05 -18.05 -11.23
C ASP A 56 -5.74 -17.37 -12.43
N ASP A 57 -5.50 -16.08 -12.64
CA ASP A 57 -6.03 -15.34 -13.80
C ASP A 57 -5.48 -15.86 -15.13
N ARG A 58 -4.18 -16.16 -15.19
CA ARG A 58 -3.56 -16.78 -16.38
C ARG A 58 -4.13 -18.19 -16.66
N GLU A 59 -4.42 -18.96 -15.62
CA GLU A 59 -5.05 -20.28 -15.78
C GLU A 59 -6.50 -20.15 -16.25
N LEU A 60 -7.24 -19.19 -15.69
CA LEU A 60 -8.61 -18.88 -16.09
C LEU A 60 -8.69 -18.47 -17.55
N GLU A 61 -7.85 -17.55 -18.00
CA GLU A 61 -7.78 -17.09 -19.39
C GLU A 61 -7.54 -18.26 -20.37
N LYS A 62 -6.57 -19.14 -20.06
CA LYS A 62 -6.32 -20.35 -20.84
C LYS A 62 -7.54 -21.27 -20.87
N GLY A 63 -8.21 -21.44 -19.73
CA GLY A 63 -9.41 -22.26 -19.62
C GLY A 63 -10.58 -21.72 -20.45
N VAL A 64 -10.80 -20.41 -20.43
CA VAL A 64 -11.87 -19.71 -21.16
C VAL A 64 -11.61 -19.66 -22.66
N ALA A 65 -10.36 -19.44 -23.08
CA ALA A 65 -9.97 -19.40 -24.50
C ALA A 65 -10.33 -20.71 -25.24
N LEU A 66 -10.31 -21.85 -24.54
CA LEU A 66 -10.63 -23.17 -25.06
C LEU A 66 -12.14 -23.50 -25.08
N LEU A 67 -13.01 -22.54 -24.77
CA LEU A 67 -14.47 -22.70 -24.80
C LEU A 67 -15.09 -21.98 -26.00
N ASP A 68 -16.18 -22.54 -26.52
CA ASP A 68 -17.02 -21.87 -27.52
C ASP A 68 -17.80 -20.72 -26.89
N GLU A 69 -18.12 -19.72 -27.70
CA GLU A 69 -18.80 -18.50 -27.24
C GLU A 69 -20.14 -18.78 -26.53
N LYS A 70 -20.95 -19.71 -27.05
CA LYS A 70 -22.22 -20.10 -26.41
C LYS A 70 -22.01 -20.68 -25.00
N ILE A 71 -20.93 -21.44 -24.82
CA ILE A 71 -20.59 -22.05 -23.52
C ILE A 71 -20.05 -20.99 -22.57
N ARG A 72 -19.23 -20.05 -23.06
CA ARG A 72 -18.71 -18.92 -22.27
C ARG A 72 -19.85 -18.08 -21.71
N VAL A 73 -20.82 -17.70 -22.53
CA VAL A 73 -21.98 -16.91 -22.10
C VAL A 73 -22.82 -17.67 -21.06
N ALA A 74 -23.03 -18.98 -21.26
CA ALA A 74 -23.77 -19.80 -20.30
C ALA A 74 -23.06 -19.88 -18.94
N ILE A 75 -21.73 -20.08 -18.93
CA ILE A 75 -20.94 -20.12 -17.69
C ILE A 75 -20.90 -18.75 -17.03
N ALA A 76 -20.71 -17.67 -17.78
CA ALA A 76 -20.69 -16.31 -17.25
C ALA A 76 -22.01 -15.94 -16.56
N ASN A 77 -23.15 -16.34 -17.13
CA ASN A 77 -24.45 -16.13 -16.51
C ASN A 77 -24.62 -16.92 -15.21
N LYS A 78 -24.16 -18.18 -15.16
CA LYS A 78 -24.24 -19.01 -13.95
C LYS A 78 -23.33 -18.52 -12.83
N LEU A 79 -22.14 -18.03 -13.16
CA LEU A 79 -21.12 -17.60 -12.19
C LEU A 79 -21.09 -16.09 -11.98
N LYS A 80 -22.14 -15.39 -12.44
CA LYS A 80 -22.25 -13.93 -12.38
C LYS A 80 -22.11 -13.38 -10.96
N GLU A 81 -22.71 -14.05 -9.98
CA GLU A 81 -22.67 -13.64 -8.57
C GLU A 81 -21.23 -13.64 -8.03
N LEU A 82 -20.45 -14.68 -8.34
CA LEU A 82 -19.03 -14.73 -7.98
C LEU A 82 -18.24 -13.60 -8.64
N GLY A 83 -18.53 -13.30 -9.92
CA GLY A 83 -17.92 -12.18 -10.62
C GLY A 83 -18.22 -10.82 -9.98
N ILE A 84 -19.47 -10.61 -9.55
CA ILE A 84 -19.88 -9.39 -8.83
C ILE A 84 -19.15 -9.29 -7.49
N GLN A 85 -19.09 -10.38 -6.72
CA GLN A 85 -18.41 -10.43 -5.44
C GLN A 85 -16.92 -10.12 -5.57
N ILE A 86 -16.23 -10.75 -6.53
CA ILE A 86 -14.81 -10.50 -6.81
C ILE A 86 -14.58 -9.03 -7.15
N LYS A 87 -15.43 -8.45 -8.00
CA LYS A 87 -15.31 -7.04 -8.39
C LYS A 87 -15.47 -6.11 -7.18
N SER A 88 -16.46 -6.38 -6.33
CA SER A 88 -16.69 -5.60 -5.10
C SER A 88 -15.50 -5.66 -4.14
N GLU A 89 -14.90 -6.83 -3.94
CA GLU A 89 -13.72 -6.97 -3.08
C GLU A 89 -12.49 -6.24 -3.65
N ILE A 90 -12.28 -6.32 -4.97
CA ILE A 90 -11.18 -5.58 -5.64
C ILE A 90 -11.36 -4.07 -5.47
N GLU A 91 -12.58 -3.54 -5.67
CA GLU A 91 -12.87 -2.11 -5.48
C GLU A 91 -12.58 -1.66 -4.04
N LYS A 92 -12.97 -2.48 -3.06
CA LYS A 92 -12.69 -2.22 -1.65
C LYS A 92 -11.19 -2.19 -1.35
N ILE A 93 -10.44 -3.21 -1.80
CA ILE A 93 -8.98 -3.28 -1.60
C ILE A 93 -8.28 -2.08 -2.26
N THR A 94 -8.68 -1.74 -3.48
CA THR A 94 -8.15 -0.58 -4.21
C THR A 94 -8.41 0.73 -3.45
N GLY A 95 -9.60 0.88 -2.86
CA GLY A 95 -9.92 2.02 -1.99
C GLY A 95 -8.97 2.12 -0.80
N MET A 96 -8.76 1.00 -0.10
CA MET A 96 -7.86 0.94 1.07
C MET A 96 -6.41 1.26 0.70
N GLU A 97 -5.92 0.78 -0.45
CA GLU A 97 -4.57 1.08 -0.94
C GLU A 97 -4.37 2.57 -1.20
N ASN A 98 -5.32 3.19 -1.90
CA ASN A 98 -5.27 4.62 -2.18
C ASN A 98 -5.24 5.46 -0.91
N ASP A 99 -5.96 5.04 0.13
CA ASP A 99 -5.97 5.73 1.41
C ASP A 99 -4.65 5.54 2.18
N CYS A 100 -4.06 4.34 2.13
CA CYS A 100 -2.72 4.09 2.67
C CYS A 100 -1.65 4.94 1.97
N GLU A 101 -1.69 5.00 0.63
CA GLU A 101 -0.76 5.81 -0.17
C GLU A 101 -0.85 7.29 0.19
N LYS A 102 -2.06 7.85 0.24
CA LYS A 102 -2.29 9.25 0.64
C LYS A 102 -1.73 9.53 2.04
N LYS A 103 -1.94 8.61 2.98
CA LYS A 103 -1.45 8.76 4.35
C LYS A 103 0.08 8.83 4.39
N LEU A 104 0.75 7.88 3.75
CA LEU A 104 2.22 7.84 3.69
C LEU A 104 2.79 9.08 2.98
N LEU A 105 2.14 9.57 1.92
CA LEU A 105 2.53 10.80 1.24
C LEU A 105 2.44 12.03 2.16
N ASN A 106 1.35 12.14 2.93
CA ASN A 106 1.16 13.24 3.88
C ASN A 106 2.22 13.21 4.99
N GLU A 107 2.49 12.04 5.58
CA GLU A 107 3.53 11.88 6.59
C GLU A 107 4.92 12.29 6.08
N LYS A 108 5.25 11.91 4.84
CA LYS A 108 6.50 12.32 4.18
C LYS A 108 6.58 13.85 4.00
N LEU A 109 5.48 14.50 3.64
CA LEU A 109 5.42 15.96 3.50
C LEU A 109 5.61 16.65 4.85
N GLU A 110 4.92 16.20 5.91
CA GLU A 110 5.08 16.74 7.26
C GLU A 110 6.52 16.59 7.77
N LEU A 111 7.13 15.43 7.54
CA LEU A 111 8.52 15.19 7.94
C LEU A 111 9.48 16.13 7.21
N LEU A 112 9.25 16.37 5.93
CA LEU A 112 10.04 17.32 5.12
C LEU A 112 9.90 18.77 5.63
N GLU A 113 8.71 19.18 6.07
CA GLU A 113 8.50 20.49 6.70
C GLU A 113 9.23 20.60 8.05
N LYS A 114 9.16 19.57 8.90
CA LYS A 114 9.91 19.49 10.17
C LYS A 114 11.42 19.54 9.95
N MET A 115 11.93 18.91 8.90
CA MET A 115 13.35 19.00 8.54
C MET A 115 13.74 20.41 8.10
N LYS A 116 12.91 21.09 7.29
CA LYS A 116 13.13 22.48 6.89
C LYS A 116 13.13 23.44 8.09
N SER A 117 12.16 23.31 8.99
CA SER A 117 12.09 24.14 10.20
C SER A 117 13.30 23.91 11.11
N THR A 118 13.74 22.67 11.29
CA THR A 118 14.95 22.31 12.04
C THR A 118 16.20 22.90 11.41
N ARG A 119 16.33 22.86 10.08
CA ARG A 119 17.45 23.49 9.34
C ARG A 119 17.46 25.02 9.54
N ASN A 120 16.29 25.65 9.51
CA ASN A 120 16.15 27.08 9.75
C ASN A 120 16.52 27.43 11.20
N GLY A 121 16.04 26.66 12.18
CA GLY A 121 16.43 26.78 13.59
C GLY A 121 17.94 26.63 13.79
N ARG A 122 18.57 25.63 13.16
CA ARG A 122 20.04 25.47 13.19
C ARG A 122 20.77 26.68 12.59
N THR A 123 20.21 27.29 11.55
CA THR A 123 20.78 28.50 10.93
C THR A 123 20.67 29.70 11.86
N LEU A 124 19.55 29.86 12.57
CA LEU A 124 19.39 30.89 13.61
C LEU A 124 20.37 30.66 14.78
N LEU A 125 20.53 29.41 15.24
CA LEU A 125 21.42 29.05 16.34
C LEU A 125 22.91 29.26 16.02
N LYS A 126 23.33 29.22 14.74
CA LYS A 126 24.70 29.63 14.35
C LYS A 126 25.01 31.06 14.77
N GLY A 127 24.02 31.94 14.85
CA GLY A 127 24.16 33.31 15.38
C GLY A 127 24.20 33.38 16.92
N TYR A 128 23.65 32.40 17.63
CA TYR A 128 23.53 32.39 19.10
C TYR A 128 24.69 31.69 19.83
N GLY A 129 25.71 31.21 19.11
CA GLY A 129 26.98 30.71 19.69
C GLY A 129 28.23 31.40 19.15
N ILE A 130 28.09 32.18 18.07
CA ILE A 130 29.13 33.03 17.51
C ILE A 130 28.73 34.47 17.82
N SER A 131 28.62 34.80 19.11
CA SER A 131 28.92 36.18 19.44
C SER A 131 30.35 36.38 18.97
N ALA A 132 30.60 37.30 18.03
CA ALA A 132 31.87 37.99 18.07
C ALA A 132 31.93 38.48 19.52
N ARG A 133 32.75 37.84 20.35
CA ARG A 133 32.90 38.19 21.76
C ARG A 133 33.28 39.67 21.70
N ILE A 134 32.31 40.56 21.90
CA ILE A 134 32.58 42.00 22.02
C ILE A 134 33.40 42.04 23.28
N ARG A 135 34.72 41.92 23.15
CA ARG A 135 35.65 42.19 24.23
C ARG A 135 35.41 43.67 24.50
N PRO A 136 34.88 44.05 25.67
CA PRO A 136 34.90 45.45 26.04
C PRO A 136 36.36 45.88 25.90
N LYS A 137 36.62 46.97 25.17
CA LYS A 137 37.94 47.61 25.25
C LYS A 137 38.05 48.09 26.70
N ILE A 138 38.65 47.27 27.56
CA ILE A 138 39.12 47.73 28.85
C ILE A 138 40.32 48.60 28.51
N SER A 139 40.07 49.89 28.24
CA SER A 139 41.11 50.90 28.24
C SER A 139 41.52 51.08 29.69
N GLY A 140 42.41 50.21 30.15
CA GLY A 140 43.02 50.28 31.47
C GLY A 140 44.52 50.14 31.31
N SER A 141 45.22 51.25 31.60
CA SER A 141 46.62 51.40 32.05
C SER A 141 47.07 52.80 31.58
N ILE A 142 47.56 53.73 32.39
CA ILE A 142 48.06 53.80 33.77
C ILE A 142 47.86 55.26 34.22
#